data_AF-A0AAD9KIZ9-F1
#
_entry.id   AF-A0AAD9KIZ9-F1
#
_cell.length_a   1.000
_cell.length_b   1.000
_cell.length_c   1.000
_cell.angle_alpha   90.00
_cell.angle_beta   90.00
_cell.angle_gamma   90.00
#
_symmetry.space_group_name_H-M   'P 1'
#
loop_
_entity.id
_entity.type
_entity.pdbx_description
1 polymer ?
#
loop_
_entity_poly.entity_id
_entity_poly.type
_entity_poly.pdbx_seq_one_letter_code
_entity_poly.pdbx_strand_id
1 'polypeptide(L)' 'MRRLESVQGRIIKQSLGLSKLSHNTALLKALNIEKIEDIVNRNVLSLYNRTFKVESPASTDAALIVSFYILR' A
#
# COMPACT_ATOMS: atom_id res chain seq x y z
N MET A 1 -1.86 -7.88 2.33
CA MET A 1 -0.53 -7.26 2.44
C MET A 1 0.64 -8.22 2.27
N ARG A 2 0.80 -9.29 3.07
CA ARG A 2 1.94 -10.25 2.96
C ARG A 2 2.26 -10.78 1.55
N ARG A 3 1.23 -11.07 0.74
CA ARG A 3 1.42 -11.55 -0.65
C ARG A 3 2.02 -10.47 -1.56
N LEU A 4 1.63 -9.21 -1.37
CA LEU A 4 2.13 -8.07 -2.14
C LEU A 4 3.62 -7.83 -1.84
N GLU A 5 3.99 -7.79 -0.56
CA GLU A 5 5.41 -7.69 -0.14
C GLU A 5 6.25 -8.87 -0.66
N SER A 6 5.67 -10.08 -0.68
CA SER A 6 6.35 -11.27 -1.20
C SER A 6 6.59 -11.20 -2.72
N VAL A 7 5.63 -10.66 -3.47
CA VAL A 7 5.76 -10.45 -4.92
C VAL A 7 6.77 -9.34 -5.22
N GLN A 8 6.66 -8.19 -4.55
CA GLN A 8 7.63 -7.08 -4.69
C GLN A 8 9.06 -7.58 -4.44
N GLY A 9 9.29 -8.27 -3.31
CA GLY A 9 10.60 -8.81 -2.99
C GLY A 9 11.09 -9.86 -3.98
N ARG A 10 10.19 -10.70 -4.53
CA ARG A 10 10.57 -11.69 -5.55
C ARG A 10 11.03 -11.03 -6.84
N ILE A 11 10.31 -10.02 -7.32
CA ILE A 11 10.66 -9.28 -8.54
C ILE A 11 12.06 -8.67 -8.37
N ILE A 12 12.29 -7.96 -7.27
CA ILE A 12 13.57 -7.30 -7.02
C ILE A 12 14.71 -8.31 -6.90
N LYS A 13 14.52 -9.41 -6.18
CA LYS A 13 15.53 -10.47 -6.07
C LYS A 13 15.85 -11.09 -7.43
N GLN A 14 14.83 -11.36 -8.24
CA GLN A 14 15.00 -11.92 -9.58
C GLN A 14 15.77 -10.97 -10.48
N SER A 15 15.48 -9.66 -10.43
CA SER A 15 16.21 -8.64 -11.18
C SER A 15 17.67 -8.50 -10.77
N LEU A 16 18.01 -8.81 -9.51
CA LEU A 16 19.36 -8.71 -8.96
C LEU A 16 20.12 -10.04 -8.91
N GLY A 17 19.53 -11.14 -9.36
CA GLY A 17 20.13 -12.48 -9.25
C GLY A 17 20.26 -13.00 -7.81
N LEU A 18 19.48 -12.46 -6.86
CA LEU A 18 19.56 -12.83 -5.45
C LEU A 18 18.70 -14.06 -5.13
N SER A 19 19.17 -14.88 -4.19
CA SER A 19 18.45 -16.07 -3.74
C SER A 19 17.17 -15.71 -2.97
N LYS A 20 16.24 -16.68 -2.89
CA LYS A 20 14.95 -16.53 -2.20
C LYS A 20 15.10 -16.21 -0.71
N LEU A 21 16.24 -16.55 -0.10
CA LEU A 21 16.53 -16.43 1.34
C LEU A 21 16.84 -15.01 1.82
N SER A 22 17.18 -14.08 0.91
CA SER A 22 17.42 -12.69 1.31
C SER A 22 16.17 -12.07 1.93
N HIS A 23 16.25 -11.36 3.05
CA HIS A 23 15.07 -10.75 3.66
C HIS A 23 14.59 -9.55 2.84
N ASN A 24 13.34 -9.58 2.37
CA ASN A 24 12.76 -8.52 1.53
C ASN A 24 12.88 -7.13 2.17
N THR A 25 12.61 -7.01 3.47
CA THR A 25 12.64 -5.72 4.19
C THR A 25 14.03 -5.10 4.22
N ALA A 26 15.08 -5.89 4.46
CA ALA A 26 16.45 -5.41 4.46
C ALA A 26 16.90 -5.00 3.05
N LEU A 27 16.51 -5.79 2.04
CA LEU A 27 16.80 -5.50 0.65
C LEU A 27 16.15 -4.19 0.17
N LEU A 28 14.85 -4.02 0.46
CA LEU A 28 14.13 -2.78 0.13
C LEU A 28 14.78 -1.56 0.78
N LYS A 29 15.15 -1.66 2.06
CA LYS A 29 15.83 -0.57 2.78
C LYS A 29 17.20 -0.25 2.18
N ALA A 30 17.98 -1.28 1.83
CA ALA A 30 19.30 -1.12 1.23
C ALA A 30 19.24 -0.45 -0.15
N LEU A 31 18.19 -0.74 -0.92
CA LEU A 31 17.97 -0.16 -2.25
C LEU A 31 17.20 1.17 -2.21
N ASN A 32 16.85 1.65 -1.01
CA ASN A 32 15.98 2.82 -0.82
C ASN A 32 14.65 2.73 -1.60
N ILE A 33 14.08 1.51 -1.66
CA ILE A 33 12.81 1.23 -2.32
C ILE A 33 11.71 1.21 -1.26
N GLU A 34 10.69 2.03 -1.45
CA GLU A 34 9.52 2.04 -0.58
C GLU A 34 8.66 0.77 -0.78
N LYS A 35 8.01 0.29 0.28
CA LYS A 35 7.06 -0.81 0.14
C LYS A 35 5.83 -0.34 -0.64
N ILE A 36 5.33 -1.17 -1.54
CA ILE A 36 4.11 -0.85 -2.30
C ILE A 36 2.92 -0.65 -1.36
N GLU A 37 2.88 -1.40 -0.26
CA GLU A 37 1.90 -1.23 0.82
C GLU A 37 1.85 0.21 1.37
N ASP A 38 3.00 0.80 1.67
CA ASP A 38 3.08 2.16 2.22
C ASP A 38 2.62 3.21 1.20
N ILE A 39 2.99 3.02 -0.07
CA ILE A 39 2.55 3.87 -1.19
C ILE A 39 1.03 3.82 -1.34
N VAL A 40 0.45 2.61 -1.36
CA VAL A 40 -1.00 2.42 -1.51
C VAL A 40 -1.73 3.06 -0.34
N ASN A 41 -1.29 2.82 0.90
CA ASN A 41 -1.92 3.39 2.10
C ASN A 41 -1.90 4.92 2.06
N ARG A 42 -0.75 5.53 1.76
CA ARG A 42 -0.61 6.99 1.66
C ARG A 42 -1.51 7.57 0.56
N ASN A 43 -1.56 6.92 -0.60
CA ASN A 43 -2.39 7.38 -1.72
C ASN A 43 -3.88 7.27 -1.41
N VAL A 44 -4.30 6.17 -0.77
CA VAL A 44 -5.69 5.97 -0.34
C VAL A 44 -6.08 7.03 0.69
N LEU A 45 -5.26 7.25 1.72
CA LEU A 45 -5.51 8.30 2.72
C LEU A 45 -5.60 9.69 2.08
N SER A 46 -4.69 10.02 1.16
CA SER A 46 -4.71 11.27 0.42
C SER A 46 -5.95 11.41 -0.46
N LEU A 47 -6.41 10.32 -1.07
CA LEU A 47 -7.66 10.28 -1.84
C LEU A 47 -8.86 10.56 -0.93
N TYR A 48 -9.03 9.81 0.15
CA TYR A 48 -10.13 10.02 1.10
C TYR A 48 -10.14 11.44 1.67
N ASN A 49 -8.98 11.98 2.05
CA ASN A 49 -8.86 13.36 2.53
C ASN A 49 -9.35 14.39 1.49
N ARG A 50 -9.09 14.18 0.21
CA ARG A 50 -9.59 15.06 -0.86
C ARG A 50 -11.07 14.85 -1.12
N THR A 51 -11.52 13.60 -1.15
CA THR A 51 -12.92 13.23 -1.33
C THR A 51 -13.81 13.85 -0.25
N PHE A 52 -13.40 13.80 1.03
CA PHE A 52 -14.18 14.38 2.13
C PHE A 52 -14.17 15.91 2.19
N LYS A 53 -13.29 16.58 1.45
CA LYS A 53 -13.23 18.05 1.39
C LYS A 53 -14.17 18.65 0.35
N VAL A 54 -14.73 17.83 -0.55
CA VAL A 54 -15.61 18.27 -1.62
C VAL A 54 -16.95 17.58 -1.42
N GLU A 55 -18.01 18.36 -1.18
CA GLU A 55 -19.37 17.83 -1.17
C GLU A 55 -19.69 17.21 -2.52
N SER A 56 -19.79 15.88 -2.54
CA SER A 56 -20.02 15.10 -3.75
C SER A 56 -20.71 13.78 -3.39
N PRO A 57 -21.39 13.11 -4.33
CA PRO A 57 -21.89 11.77 -4.07
C PRO A 57 -20.79 10.80 -3.59
N ALA A 58 -19.57 10.98 -4.12
CA ALA A 58 -18.39 10.21 -3.72
C ALA A 58 -17.99 10.43 -2.25
N SER A 59 -18.21 11.61 -1.67
CA SER A 59 -17.94 11.85 -0.23
C SER A 59 -18.93 11.11 0.67
N THR A 60 -20.19 11.01 0.23
CA THR A 60 -21.23 10.26 0.95
C THR A 60 -20.95 8.75 0.89
N ASP A 61 -20.64 8.22 -0.29
CA ASP A 61 -20.30 6.81 -0.47
C ASP A 61 -19.01 6.43 0.30
N ALA A 62 -18.00 7.29 0.25
CA ALA A 62 -16.78 7.13 1.03
C ALA A 62 -17.05 7.11 2.54
N ALA A 63 -17.92 8.00 3.04
CA ALA A 63 -18.29 8.03 4.46
C ALA A 63 -19.02 6.75 4.89
N LEU A 64 -19.88 6.22 4.01
CA LEU A 64 -20.61 4.98 4.23
C LEU A 64 -19.68 3.76 4.27
N ILE A 65 -18.72 3.67 3.35
CA ILE A 65 -17.71 2.60 3.36
C ILE A 65 -16.87 2.65 4.65
N VAL A 66 -16.45 3.84 5.05
CA VAL A 66 -15.66 4.03 6.29
C VAL A 66 -16.49 3.69 7.52
N SER A 67 -17.76 4.09 7.59
CA SER A 67 -18.63 3.77 8.73
C SER A 67 -18.87 2.27 8.87
N PHE A 68 -19.10 1.56 7.76
CA PHE A 68 -19.19 0.10 7.76
C PHE A 68 -17.90 -0.59 8.22
N TYR A 69 -16.74 -0.01 7.91
CA TYR A 69 -15.46 -0.55 8.35
C TYR A 69 -15.21 -0.34 9.84
N ILE A 70 -15.58 0.83 10.41
CA ILE A 70 -15.37 1.15 11.83
C ILE A 70 -16.33 0.37 12.74
N LEU A 71 -17.56 0.13 12.30
CA LEU A 71 -18.59 -0.56 13.09
C LEU A 71 -18.45 -2.10 13.11
N ARG A 72 -17.39 -2.64 12.52
CA ARG A 72 -17.15 -4.08 12.38
C ARG A 72 -15.87 -4.48 13.10
#